data_AF-A0A968JKN6-F1
#
_entry.id   AF-A0A968JKN6-F1
#
_cell.length_a   1.000
_cell.length_b   1.000
_cell.length_c   1.000
_cell.angle_alpha   90.00
_cell.angle_beta   90.00
_cell.angle_gamma   90.00
#
_symmetry.space_group_name_H-M   'P 1'
#
loop_
_entity.id
_entity.type
_entity.pdbx_description
1 polymer ?
#
loop_
_entity_poly.entity_id
_entity_poly.type
_entity_poly.pdbx_seq_one_letter_code
_entity_poly.pdbx_strand_id
1 'polypeptide(L)'
;IHCSIRALPKFCIKFNINEGDFKYPNLPMGITNINTKTNIRNPGGDLDATVIDVEQFALKIENDPIEGFLKLTNPLSDPNLDTRIKGNINLANLAKAYPLEGVNELAGQIIADVTAKAKQSDVEQEN
;
A
#
# COMPACT_ATOMS: atom_id res chain seq x y z
N ILE A 1 -21.22 -28.92 -22.42
CA ILE A 1 -20.15 -27.92 -22.64
C ILE A 1 -19.98 -27.16 -21.33
N HIS A 2 -18.97 -27.49 -20.54
CA HIS A 2 -18.72 -26.84 -19.25
C HIS A 2 -17.69 -25.73 -19.47
N CYS A 3 -18.16 -24.53 -19.78
CA CYS A 3 -17.31 -23.36 -19.96
C CYS A 3 -17.34 -22.56 -18.66
N SER A 4 -16.43 -22.88 -17.74
CA SER A 4 -16.18 -22.04 -16.57
C SER A 4 -15.11 -21.03 -16.95
N ILE A 5 -15.49 -20.00 -17.71
CA ILE A 5 -14.61 -18.85 -17.93
C ILE A 5 -14.73 -17.98 -16.68
N ARG A 6 -13.76 -18.09 -15.76
CA ARG A 6 -13.56 -17.04 -14.73
C ARG A 6 -12.95 -15.81 -15.42
N ALA A 7 -13.73 -15.17 -16.29
CA ALA A 7 -13.36 -13.89 -16.86
C ALA A 7 -13.71 -12.80 -15.85
N LEU A 8 -12.73 -12.01 -15.44
CA LEU A 8 -13.01 -10.82 -14.64
C LEU A 8 -13.81 -9.82 -15.46
N PRO A 9 -14.80 -9.15 -14.86
CA PRO A 9 -15.41 -8.00 -15.50
C PRO A 9 -14.35 -6.91 -15.67
N LYS A 10 -14.51 -6.08 -16.70
CA LYS A 10 -13.77 -4.82 -16.79
C LYS A 10 -14.08 -3.96 -15.56
N PHE A 11 -13.05 -3.41 -14.93
CA PHE A 11 -13.22 -2.49 -13.81
C PHE A 11 -12.20 -1.36 -13.81
N CYS A 12 -12.59 -0.25 -13.21
CA CYS A 12 -11.71 0.87 -12.88
C CYS A 12 -12.18 1.44 -11.55
N ILE A 13 -11.31 1.37 -10.55
CA ILE A 13 -11.53 1.87 -9.20
C ILE A 13 -10.59 3.05 -9.04
N LYS A 14 -11.17 4.23 -8.78
CA LYS A 14 -10.42 5.43 -8.44
C LYS A 14 -10.70 5.76 -6.99
N PHE A 15 -9.64 5.86 -6.21
CA PHE A 15 -9.71 6.19 -4.80
C PHE A 15 -8.84 7.41 -4.54
N ASN A 16 -9.51 8.53 -4.28
CA ASN A 16 -8.88 9.82 -4.05
C ASN A 16 -9.32 10.33 -2.69
N ILE A 17 -8.36 10.49 -1.79
CA ILE A 17 -8.56 11.18 -0.52
C ILE A 17 -7.70 12.42 -0.55
N ASN A 18 -8.30 13.56 -0.21
CA ASN A 18 -7.59 14.81 0.08
C ASN A 18 -7.87 15.15 1.53
N GLU A 19 -6.80 15.26 2.33
CA GLU A 19 -6.86 15.69 3.73
C GLU A 19 -7.86 14.89 4.60
N GLY A 20 -7.90 13.57 4.41
CA GLY A 20 -8.75 12.71 5.22
C GLY A 20 -8.16 12.43 6.59
N ASP A 21 -9.02 12.31 7.60
CA ASP A 21 -8.64 11.93 8.95
C ASP A 21 -9.46 10.73 9.42
N PHE A 22 -8.85 9.86 10.20
CA PHE A 22 -9.48 8.66 10.73
C PHE A 22 -9.06 8.43 12.18
N LYS A 23 -10.06 8.22 13.06
CA LYS A 23 -9.85 7.90 14.47
C LYS A 23 -10.89 6.88 14.94
N TYR A 24 -10.42 5.76 15.49
CA TYR A 24 -11.30 4.84 16.21
C TYR A 24 -11.71 5.45 17.55
N PRO A 25 -12.98 5.31 17.98
CA PRO A 25 -13.47 5.93 19.22
C PRO A 25 -12.66 5.61 20.49
N ASN A 26 -12.09 4.40 20.55
CA ASN A 26 -11.36 3.89 21.70
C ASN A 26 -9.83 4.04 21.59
N LEU A 27 -9.32 4.60 20.49
CA LEU A 27 -7.88 4.81 20.30
C LEU A 27 -7.51 6.24 20.68
N PRO A 28 -6.44 6.44 21.48
CA PRO A 28 -6.06 7.77 21.95
C PRO A 28 -5.62 8.67 20.79
N MET A 29 -5.10 8.08 19.71
CA MET A 29 -4.39 8.74 18.61
C MET A 29 -5.03 8.38 17.26
N GLY A 30 -5.00 9.33 16.32
CA GLY A 30 -5.62 9.22 15.01
C GLY A 30 -4.61 9.19 13.87
N ILE A 31 -5.05 8.73 12.70
CA ILE A 31 -4.32 8.93 11.44
C ILE A 31 -4.88 10.20 10.81
N THR A 32 -4.00 11.14 10.46
CA THR A 32 -4.39 12.43 9.89
C THR A 32 -3.68 12.70 8.57
N ASN A 33 -4.14 13.74 7.86
CA ASN A 33 -3.55 14.18 6.59
C ASN A 33 -3.42 13.03 5.58
N ILE A 34 -4.40 12.12 5.55
CA ILE A 34 -4.44 11.03 4.57
C ILE A 34 -4.68 11.66 3.22
N ASN A 35 -3.71 11.52 2.34
CA ASN A 35 -3.76 11.95 0.96
C ASN A 35 -3.38 10.76 0.10
N THR A 36 -4.23 10.40 -0.85
CA THR A 36 -3.87 9.38 -1.83
C THR A 36 -4.59 9.62 -3.14
N LYS A 37 -3.91 9.31 -4.23
CA LYS A 37 -4.49 9.25 -5.56
C LYS A 37 -4.17 7.88 -6.14
N THR A 38 -5.16 7.00 -6.08
CA THR A 38 -5.04 5.60 -6.47
C THR A 38 -5.96 5.29 -7.63
N ASN A 39 -5.44 4.59 -8.64
CA ASN A 39 -6.17 4.08 -9.78
C ASN A 39 -5.85 2.59 -9.97
N ILE A 40 -6.86 1.75 -9.81
CA ILE A 40 -6.77 0.31 -10.05
C ILE A 40 -7.66 -0.02 -11.23
N ARG A 41 -7.08 -0.60 -12.28
CA ARG A 41 -7.81 -0.87 -13.51
C ARG A 41 -7.48 -2.23 -14.08
N ASN A 42 -8.50 -2.88 -14.63
CA ASN A 42 -8.38 -4.10 -15.41
C ASN A 42 -9.34 -4.00 -16.61
N PRO A 43 -8.89 -4.27 -17.84
CA PRO A 43 -9.73 -4.19 -19.04
C PRO A 43 -10.81 -5.29 -19.13
N GLY A 44 -10.81 -6.26 -18.22
CA GLY A 44 -11.63 -7.46 -18.22
C GLY A 44 -10.85 -8.68 -18.73
N GLY A 45 -11.37 -9.87 -18.45
CA GLY A 45 -10.71 -11.13 -18.79
C GLY A 45 -9.71 -11.54 -17.70
N ASP A 46 -8.43 -11.31 -17.95
CA ASP A 46 -7.33 -11.80 -17.12
C ASP A 46 -7.03 -10.88 -15.93
N LEU A 47 -6.85 -11.44 -14.74
CA LEU A 47 -6.42 -10.69 -13.55
C LEU A 47 -5.01 -10.12 -13.71
N ASP A 48 -4.16 -10.77 -14.51
CA ASP A 48 -2.81 -10.30 -14.76
C ASP A 48 -2.75 -9.01 -15.60
N ALA A 49 -3.85 -8.66 -16.29
CA ALA A 49 -3.99 -7.37 -16.96
C ALA A 49 -4.30 -6.21 -15.99
N THR A 50 -4.30 -6.46 -14.67
CA THR A 50 -4.52 -5.42 -13.66
C THR A 50 -3.31 -4.49 -13.56
N VAL A 51 -3.58 -3.19 -13.51
CA VAL A 51 -2.62 -2.16 -13.16
C VAL A 51 -3.07 -1.51 -11.87
N ILE A 52 -2.18 -1.50 -10.88
CA ILE A 52 -2.33 -0.76 -9.63
C ILE A 52 -1.39 0.44 -9.70
N ASP A 53 -1.94 1.65 -9.63
CA ASP A 53 -1.20 2.90 -9.73
C ASP A 53 -1.59 3.80 -8.57
N VAL A 54 -0.74 3.83 -7.55
CA VAL A 54 -0.79 4.78 -6.43
C VAL A 54 0.22 5.87 -6.76
N GLU A 55 -0.25 6.94 -7.41
CA GLU A 55 0.63 8.05 -7.85
C GLU A 55 1.33 8.71 -6.66
N GLN A 56 0.59 8.81 -5.55
CA GLN A 56 1.10 9.26 -4.27
C GLN A 56 0.21 8.71 -3.15
N PHE A 57 0.82 8.42 -2.02
CA PHE A 57 0.14 8.34 -0.74
C PHE A 57 0.95 9.11 0.31
N ALA A 58 0.25 9.76 1.23
CA ALA A 58 0.83 10.41 2.40
C ALA A 58 -0.16 10.30 3.55
N LEU A 59 0.34 10.08 4.75
CA LEU A 59 -0.44 10.09 5.99
C LEU A 59 0.46 10.47 7.15
N LYS A 60 -0.16 10.83 8.28
CA LYS A 60 0.54 11.03 9.54
C LYS A 60 -0.09 10.18 10.62
N ILE A 61 0.75 9.50 11.39
CA ILE A 61 0.36 8.90 12.66
C ILE A 61 0.87 9.88 13.73
N GLU A 62 -0.03 10.61 14.39
CA GLU A 62 0.38 11.80 15.17
C GLU A 62 1.20 12.80 14.34
N ASN A 63 2.49 12.97 14.64
CA ASN A 63 3.41 13.85 13.92
C ASN A 63 4.38 13.10 13.01
N ASP A 64 4.25 11.77 12.92
CA ASP A 64 5.16 10.89 12.20
C ASP A 64 4.66 10.69 10.75
N PRO A 65 5.30 11.30 9.74
CA PRO A 65 4.84 11.22 8.35
C PRO A 65 5.26 9.91 7.71
N ILE A 66 4.37 9.36 6.88
CA ILE A 66 4.63 8.26 5.98
C ILE A 66 4.15 8.66 4.59
N GLU A 67 5.00 8.53 3.59
CA GLU A 67 4.72 8.90 2.22
C GLU A 67 5.32 7.91 1.23
N GLY A 68 4.79 7.91 0.01
CA GLY A 68 5.34 7.08 -1.06
C GLY A 68 4.47 7.03 -2.30
N PHE A 69 4.84 6.12 -3.19
CA PHE A 69 4.10 5.78 -4.39
C PHE A 69 4.25 4.28 -4.65
N LEU A 70 3.34 3.71 -5.44
CA LEU A 70 3.42 2.32 -5.87
C LEU A 70 2.85 2.19 -7.26
N LYS A 71 3.59 1.51 -8.14
CA LYS A 71 3.10 1.04 -9.42
C LYS A 71 3.37 -0.45 -9.55
N LEU A 72 2.31 -1.22 -9.80
CA LEU A 72 2.39 -2.65 -10.04
C LEU A 72 1.64 -3.00 -11.33
N THR A 73 2.33 -3.72 -12.21
CA THR A 73 1.75 -4.33 -13.42
C THR A 73 2.05 -5.82 -13.43
N ASN A 74 1.23 -6.61 -14.12
CA ASN A 74 1.40 -8.06 -14.26
C ASN A 74 1.49 -8.79 -12.90
N PRO A 75 0.54 -8.58 -11.99
CA PRO A 75 0.67 -8.98 -10.58
C PRO A 75 0.75 -10.50 -10.34
N LEU A 76 0.49 -11.34 -11.35
CA LEU A 76 0.51 -12.79 -11.23
C LEU A 76 1.65 -13.43 -11.99
N SER A 77 1.86 -13.06 -13.26
CA SER A 77 2.76 -13.80 -14.15
C SER A 77 4.21 -13.33 -14.08
N ASP A 78 4.42 -12.01 -14.05
CA ASP A 78 5.73 -11.37 -14.01
C ASP A 78 5.59 -10.00 -13.32
N PRO A 79 5.40 -10.00 -11.98
CA PRO A 79 5.21 -8.79 -11.20
C PRO A 79 6.31 -7.78 -11.46
N ASN A 80 5.90 -6.64 -12.00
CA ASN A 80 6.76 -5.50 -12.26
C ASN A 80 6.36 -4.37 -11.32
N LEU A 81 7.17 -4.19 -10.29
CA LEU A 81 6.99 -3.26 -9.18
C LEU A 81 7.94 -2.06 -9.34
N ASP A 82 7.40 -0.87 -9.18
CA ASP A 82 8.15 0.38 -9.00
C ASP A 82 7.54 1.13 -7.81
N THR A 83 8.29 1.28 -6.72
CA THR A 83 7.78 1.82 -5.46
C THR A 83 8.84 2.59 -4.70
N ARG A 84 8.40 3.60 -3.94
CA ARG A 84 9.16 4.20 -2.86
C ARG A 84 8.28 4.37 -1.65
N ILE A 85 8.81 4.04 -0.49
CA ILE A 85 8.17 4.27 0.80
C ILE A 85 9.18 4.97 1.69
N LYS A 86 8.79 6.12 2.22
CA LYS A 86 9.56 6.88 3.18
C LYS A 86 8.71 7.13 4.41
N GLY A 87 9.27 6.86 5.59
CA GLY A 87 8.55 7.04 6.83
C GLY A 87 9.48 7.11 8.02
N ASN A 88 8.99 7.80 9.04
CA ASN A 88 9.57 7.78 10.37
C ASN A 88 8.47 7.36 11.33
N ILE A 89 8.64 6.24 12.04
CA ILE A 89 7.61 5.68 12.92
C ILE A 89 8.22 5.53 14.31
N ASN A 90 7.67 6.24 15.29
CA ASN A 90 7.94 5.95 16.68
C ASN A 90 7.07 4.78 17.16
N LEU A 91 7.69 3.66 17.50
CA LEU A 91 6.97 2.44 17.89
C LEU A 91 6.23 2.57 19.22
N ALA A 92 6.70 3.43 20.12
CA ALA A 92 6.00 3.73 21.36
C ALA A 92 4.72 4.56 21.12
N ASN A 93 4.72 5.43 20.10
CA ASN A 93 3.50 6.10 19.66
C ASN A 93 2.58 5.11 18.95
N LEU A 94 3.10 4.26 18.06
CA LEU A 94 2.30 3.26 17.36
C LEU A 94 1.56 2.33 18.34
N ALA A 95 2.22 1.85 19.39
CA ALA A 95 1.62 0.99 20.40
C ALA A 95 0.49 1.65 21.20
N LYS A 96 0.59 2.96 21.45
CA LYS A 96 -0.49 3.75 22.06
C LYS A 96 -1.66 3.94 21.08
N ALA A 97 -1.35 4.20 19.81
CA ALA A 97 -2.35 4.41 18.78
C ALA A 97 -3.10 3.13 18.44
N TYR A 98 -2.41 1.98 18.46
CA TYR A 98 -2.92 0.67 18.10
C TYR A 98 -2.38 -0.37 19.10
N PRO A 99 -3.10 -0.64 20.20
CA PRO A 99 -2.69 -1.68 21.13
C PRO A 99 -2.73 -3.03 20.42
N LEU A 100 -1.58 -3.69 20.33
CA LEU A 100 -1.42 -5.01 19.73
C LEU A 100 -1.51 -6.07 20.82
N GLU A 101 -2.47 -6.99 20.71
CA GLU A 101 -2.59 -8.11 21.64
C GLU A 101 -1.30 -8.95 21.66
N GLY A 102 -0.80 -9.27 22.84
CA GLY A 102 0.41 -10.08 23.02
C GLY A 102 1.74 -9.31 22.87
N VAL A 103 1.71 -8.01 22.59
CA VAL A 103 2.91 -7.17 22.58
C VAL A 103 2.92 -6.26 23.81
N ASN A 104 3.73 -6.62 24.80
CA ASN A 104 3.80 -5.88 26.08
C ASN A 104 4.65 -4.61 25.97
N GLU A 105 5.66 -4.60 25.11
CA GLU A 105 6.54 -3.45 24.91
C GLU A 105 6.87 -3.28 23.43
N LEU A 106 6.64 -2.06 22.93
CA LEU A 106 7.00 -1.60 21.60
C LEU A 106 7.68 -0.25 21.77
N ALA A 107 8.98 -0.21 21.48
CA ALA A 107 9.80 0.98 21.65
C ALA A 107 10.82 1.08 20.53
N GLY A 108 11.36 2.29 20.34
CA GLY A 108 12.33 2.59 19.29
C GLY A 108 11.72 3.37 18.13
N GLN A 109 12.57 3.63 17.13
CA GLN A 109 12.24 4.46 15.98
C GLN A 109 12.62 3.72 14.69
N ILE A 110 11.66 3.55 13.80
CA ILE A 110 11.91 3.06 12.44
C ILE A 110 12.03 4.28 11.53
N ILE A 111 13.19 4.47 10.93
CA ILE A 111 13.39 5.46 9.87
C ILE A 111 13.71 4.68 8.60
N ALA A 112 12.82 4.79 7.62
CA ALA A 112 12.91 4.06 6.38
C ALA A 112 12.80 5.01 5.19
N ASP A 113 13.66 4.81 4.20
CA ASP A 113 13.54 5.39 2.86
C ASP A 113 13.92 4.29 1.87
N VAL A 114 12.92 3.52 1.49
CA VAL A 114 13.09 2.31 0.69
C VAL A 114 12.58 2.63 -0.71
N THR A 115 13.44 2.42 -1.71
CA THR A 115 13.05 2.44 -3.12
C THR A 115 13.30 1.04 -3.67
N ALA A 116 12.31 0.50 -4.37
CA ALA A 116 12.42 -0.80 -5.01
C ALA A 116 11.86 -0.72 -6.41
N LYS A 117 12.66 -1.18 -7.37
CA LYS A 117 12.23 -1.43 -8.74
C LYS A 117 12.64 -2.84 -9.09
N ALA A 118 11.66 -3.70 -9.27
CA ALA A 118 11.89 -5.13 -9.43
C ALA A 118 10.90 -5.70 -10.43
N LYS A 119 11.42 -6.50 -11.36
CA LYS A 119 10.65 -7.32 -12.27
C LYS A 119 11.04 -8.77 -12.01
N GLN A 120 10.07 -9.65 -11.75
CA GLN A 120 10.36 -11.02 -11.33
C GLN A 120 11.29 -11.73 -12.31
N SER A 121 11.06 -11.57 -13.62
CA SER A 121 11.93 -12.14 -14.66
C SER A 121 13.39 -11.72 -14.55
N ASP A 122 13.66 -10.50 -14.11
CA ASP A 122 15.02 -9.94 -14.06
C ASP A 122 15.77 -10.54 -12.87
N VAL A 123 15.09 -10.81 -11.75
CA VAL A 123 15.66 -11.47 -10.57
C VAL A 123 15.92 -12.95 -10.83
N GLU A 124 15.04 -13.62 -11.58
CA GLU A 124 15.17 -15.06 -11.88
C GLU A 124 16.26 -15.34 -12.94
N GLN A 125 16.50 -14.41 -13.86
CA GLN A 125 17.51 -14.52 -14.92
C GLN A 125 18.94 -14.21 -14.47
N GLU A 126 19.14 -13.71 -13.24
CA GLU A 126 20.47 -13.48 -12.66
C GLU A 126 21.10 -14.76 -12.03
N ASN A 127 20.74 -15.95 -12.52
CA ASN A 127 21.38 -17.24 -12.16
C ASN A 127 22.23 -17.82 -13.30
#